data_AF-A0A2T0M1B6-F1
#
_entry.id   AF-A0A2T0M1B6-F1
#
_cell.length_a   1.000
_cell.length_b   1.000
_cell.length_c   1.000
_cell.angle_alpha   90.00
_cell.angle_beta   90.00
_cell.angle_gamma   90.00
#
_symmetry.space_group_name_H-M   'P 1'
#
loop_
_entity.id
_entity.type
_entity.pdbx_description
1 polymer ?
#
loop_
_entity_poly.entity_id
_entity_poly.type
_entity_poly.pdbx_seq_one_letter_code
_entity_poly.pdbx_strand_id
1 'polypeptide(L)'
;MDAHSRRLLAEARRSGRPTVPVLVLAGPEVIGELRALGGRIGSADRRTGHVRADVPVAAVDRIPDLPGVSAVQVLEDVERDDPAP
;
A
#
# COMPACT_ATOMS: atom_id res chain seq x y z
N MET A 1 11.20 2.58 -0.99
CA MET A 1 10.79 1.66 0.10
C MET A 1 11.97 1.36 1.01
N ASP A 2 11.77 1.51 2.33
CA ASP A 2 12.81 1.32 3.35
C ASP A 2 12.99 -0.16 3.80
N ALA A 3 13.98 -0.41 4.66
CA ALA A 3 14.31 -1.76 5.13
C ALA A 3 13.22 -2.39 6.02
N HIS A 4 12.53 -1.57 6.82
CA HIS A 4 11.43 -2.03 7.66
C HIS A 4 10.24 -2.51 6.82
N SER A 5 9.86 -1.73 5.81
CA SER A 5 8.81 -2.08 4.85
C SER A 5 9.12 -3.36 4.09
N ARG A 6 10.39 -3.57 3.67
CA ARG A 6 10.83 -4.82 3.04
C ARG A 6 10.68 -6.02 3.97
N ARG A 7 11.00 -5.86 5.26
CA ARG A 7 10.84 -6.92 6.27
C ARG A 7 9.36 -7.27 6.44
N LEU A 8 8.48 -6.28 6.55
CA LEU A 8 7.03 -6.49 6.66
C LEU A 8 6.47 -7.19 5.42
N LEU A 9 6.89 -6.78 4.21
CA LEU A 9 6.50 -7.45 2.98
C LEU A 9 6.95 -8.91 2.93
N ALA A 10 8.19 -9.20 3.35
CA ALA A 10 8.70 -10.56 3.43
C ALA A 10 7.98 -11.43 4.47
N GLU A 11 7.54 -10.84 5.59
CA GLU A 11 6.69 -11.52 6.58
C GLU A 11 5.29 -11.81 6.01
N ALA A 12 4.67 -10.84 5.34
CA ALA A 12 3.38 -11.02 4.68
C ALA A 12 3.41 -12.14 3.62
N ARG A 13 4.51 -12.23 2.85
CA ARG A 13 4.74 -13.34 1.91
C ARG A 13 4.82 -14.69 2.60
N ARG A 14 5.61 -14.78 3.68
CA ARG A 14 5.80 -16.03 4.44
C ARG A 14 4.52 -16.49 5.14
N SER A 15 3.70 -15.55 5.61
CA SER A 15 2.40 -15.83 6.23
C SER A 15 1.27 -16.07 5.23
N GLY A 16 1.53 -16.02 3.92
CA GLY A 16 0.53 -16.28 2.88
C GLY A 16 -0.55 -15.21 2.78
N ARG A 17 -0.29 -14.00 3.27
CA ARG A 17 -1.28 -12.91 3.23
C ARG A 17 -1.51 -12.46 1.78
N PRO A 18 -2.77 -12.24 1.39
CA PRO A 18 -3.08 -11.82 0.02
C PRO A 18 -2.72 -10.34 -0.21
N THR A 19 -2.91 -9.49 0.80
CA THR A 19 -2.74 -8.04 0.72
C THR A 19 -1.99 -7.50 1.94
N VAL A 20 -1.40 -6.31 1.80
CA VAL A 20 -0.83 -5.53 2.90
C VAL A 20 -1.25 -4.06 2.81
N PRO A 21 -1.44 -3.39 3.95
CA PRO A 21 -1.66 -1.96 3.97
C PRO A 21 -0.36 -1.23 3.58
N VAL A 22 -0.49 -0.24 2.70
CA VAL A 22 0.60 0.64 2.28
C VAL A 22 0.22 2.10 2.46
N LEU A 23 1.22 2.92 2.77
CA LEU A 23 1.16 4.37 2.67
C LEU A 23 2.09 4.80 1.53
N VAL A 24 1.54 5.51 0.55
CA VAL A 24 2.25 6.00 -0.62
C VAL A 24 2.32 7.51 -0.54
N LEU A 25 3.52 8.08 -0.53
CA LEU A 25 3.73 9.52 -0.69
C LEU A 25 3.67 9.83 -2.18
N ALA A 26 2.53 10.35 -2.62
CA ALA A 26 2.20 10.66 -4.01
C ALA A 26 0.95 11.54 -4.09
N GLY A 27 0.77 12.24 -5.20
CA GLY A 27 -0.49 12.94 -5.49
C GLY A 27 -1.65 11.96 -5.80
N PRO A 28 -2.90 12.46 -5.82
CA PRO A 28 -4.10 11.64 -6.05
C PRO A 28 -4.14 10.95 -7.42
N GLU A 29 -3.32 11.38 -8.38
CA GLU A 29 -3.17 10.77 -9.71
C GLU A 29 -2.73 9.30 -9.64
N VAL A 30 -2.00 8.88 -8.60
CA VAL A 30 -1.54 7.49 -8.43
C VAL A 30 -2.68 6.51 -8.13
N ILE A 31 -3.87 7.00 -7.77
CA ILE A 31 -5.02 6.16 -7.39
C ILE A 31 -5.42 5.20 -8.51
N GLY A 32 -5.39 5.64 -9.76
CA GLY A 32 -5.72 4.80 -10.91
C GLY A 32 -4.75 3.63 -11.05
N GLU A 33 -3.45 3.93 -10.95
CA GLU A 33 -2.38 2.94 -11.04
C GLU A 33 -2.43 1.94 -9.87
N LEU A 34 -2.65 2.41 -8.65
CA LEU A 34 -2.81 1.53 -7.48
C LEU A 34 -4.00 0.58 -7.66
N ARG A 35 -5.12 1.05 -8.23
CA ARG A 35 -6.27 0.18 -8.54
C ARG A 35 -5.95 -0.81 -9.65
N ALA A 36 -5.20 -0.41 -10.67
CA ALA A 36 -4.76 -1.30 -11.74
C ALA A 36 -3.84 -2.43 -11.23
N LEU A 37 -3.08 -2.17 -10.16
CA LEU A 37 -2.31 -3.18 -9.42
C LEU A 37 -3.15 -4.07 -8.50
N GLY A 38 -4.48 -3.93 -8.50
CA GLY A 38 -5.40 -4.65 -7.61
C GLY A 38 -5.53 -4.04 -6.22
N GLY A 39 -5.05 -2.81 -6.03
CA GLY A 39 -5.11 -2.10 -4.77
C GLY A 39 -6.50 -1.54 -4.45
N ARG A 40 -6.90 -1.64 -3.18
CA ARG A 40 -8.11 -1.02 -2.63
C ARG A 40 -7.73 0.26 -1.90
N ILE A 41 -8.22 1.41 -2.38
CA ILE A 41 -7.91 2.70 -1.74
C ILE A 41 -8.74 2.84 -0.47
N GLY A 42 -8.07 3.01 0.66
CA GLY A 42 -8.72 3.34 1.93
C GLY A 42 -8.92 4.84 2.10
N SER A 43 -7.89 5.63 1.81
CA SER A 43 -7.98 7.10 1.85
C SER A 43 -6.92 7.75 0.96
N ALA A 44 -7.20 8.97 0.51
CA ALA A 44 -6.24 9.82 -0.17
C ALA A 44 -6.34 11.24 0.43
N ASP A 45 -5.25 11.72 1.02
CA ASP A 45 -5.17 13.04 1.59
C ASP A 45 -4.35 13.95 0.66
N ARG A 46 -5.06 14.83 -0.05
CA ARG A 46 -4.46 15.79 -0.98
C ARG A 46 -3.63 16.86 -0.28
N ARG A 47 -3.92 17.14 1.00
CA ARG A 47 -3.21 18.17 1.77
C ARG A 47 -1.86 17.66 2.24
N THR A 48 -1.77 16.40 2.62
CA THR A 48 -0.51 15.78 3.06
C THR A 48 0.23 15.05 1.94
N GLY A 49 -0.41 14.82 0.79
CA GLY A 49 0.22 14.17 -0.37
C GLY A 49 0.42 12.67 -0.17
N HIS A 50 -0.50 12.01 0.54
CA HIS A 50 -0.41 10.57 0.79
C HIS A 50 -1.68 9.82 0.39
N VAL A 51 -1.50 8.60 -0.08
CA VAL A 51 -2.56 7.64 -0.38
C VAL A 51 -2.35 6.39 0.47
N ARG A 52 -3.38 5.99 1.22
CA ARG A 52 -3.42 4.72 1.95
C ARG A 52 -4.25 3.71 1.16
N ALA A 53 -3.69 2.51 0.96
CA ALA A 53 -4.35 1.44 0.23
C ALA A 53 -3.99 0.07 0.79
N ASP A 54 -4.86 -0.92 0.58
CA ASP A 54 -4.48 -2.34 0.68
C ASP A 54 -4.05 -2.82 -0.70
N VAL A 55 -2.84 -3.35 -0.84
CA VAL A 55 -2.31 -3.78 -2.14
C VAL A 55 -1.94 -5.26 -2.09
N PRO A 56 -2.18 -6.03 -3.16
CA PRO A 56 -1.72 -7.40 -3.25
C PRO A 56 -0.21 -7.50 -2.97
N VAL A 57 0.19 -8.45 -2.12
CA VAL A 57 1.59 -8.65 -1.71
C VAL A 57 2.53 -8.83 -2.92
N ALA A 58 2.03 -9.44 -3.99
CA ALA A 58 2.76 -9.65 -5.24
C ALA A 58 2.97 -8.35 -6.07
N ALA A 59 2.18 -7.30 -5.81
CA ALA A 59 2.22 -6.05 -6.56
C ALA A 59 2.95 -4.91 -5.83
N VAL A 60 3.20 -5.04 -4.52
CA VAL A 60 3.82 -3.98 -3.70
C VAL A 60 5.18 -3.53 -4.23
N ASP A 61 6.01 -4.44 -4.73
CA ASP A 61 7.34 -4.11 -5.27
C ASP A 61 7.26 -3.26 -6.55
N ARG A 62 6.09 -3.15 -7.20
CA ARG A 62 5.89 -2.33 -8.41
C ARG A 62 5.46 -0.90 -8.11
N ILE A 63 4.98 -0.62 -6.90
CA ILE A 63 4.49 0.71 -6.52
C ILE A 63 5.58 1.79 -6.64
N PRO A 64 6.85 1.56 -6.21
CA PRO A 64 7.90 2.57 -6.32
C PRO A 64 8.20 3.02 -7.76
N ASP A 65 7.85 2.20 -8.76
CA ASP A 65 8.08 2.50 -10.17
C ASP A 65 6.94 3.29 -10.82
N LEU A 66 5.83 3.53 -10.10
CA LEU A 66 4.71 4.28 -10.62
C LEU A 66 5.04 5.77 -10.74
N PRO A 67 4.58 6.45 -11.82
CA PRO A 67 4.74 7.89 -11.96
C PRO A 67 4.13 8.66 -10.77
N GLY A 68 4.88 9.64 -10.25
CA GLY A 68 4.42 10.47 -9.13
C GLY A 68 4.63 9.86 -7.74
N VAL A 69 5.13 8.62 -7.63
CA VAL A 69 5.48 8.01 -6.34
C VAL A 69 6.83 8.52 -5.85
N SER A 70 6.81 9.14 -4.66
CA SER A 70 8.03 9.61 -3.98
C SER A 70 8.52 8.62 -2.94
N ALA A 71 7.60 7.96 -2.21
CA ALA A 71 7.93 6.94 -1.23
C ALA A 71 6.80 5.94 -1.05
N VAL A 72 7.16 4.74 -0.61
CA VAL A 72 6.24 3.67 -0.26
C VAL A 72 6.66 3.10 1.08
N GLN A 73 5.69 3.01 1.99
CA GLN A 73 5.82 2.38 3.29
C GLN A 73 4.81 1.24 3.37
N VAL A 74 5.27 0.05 3.76
CA VAL A 74 4.38 -1.04 4.16
C VAL A 74 4.08 -0.81 5.62
N LEU A 75 2.80 -0.75 5.97
CA LEU A 75 2.38 -0.53 7.35
C LEU A 75 2.29 -1.86 8.08
N GLU A 76 2.53 -1.82 9.38
CA GLU A 76 2.17 -2.94 10.25
C GLU A 76 0.68 -3.18 10.15
N ASP A 77 0.31 -4.45 10.18
CA ASP A 77 -1.09 -4.84 10.14
C ASP A 77 -1.69 -4.57 11.51
N VAL A 78 -2.45 -3.49 11.59
CA VAL A 78 -3.36 -3.28 12.69
C VAL A 78 -4.64 -3.95 12.24
N GLU A 79 -4.99 -5.12 12.79
CA GLU A 79 -6.30 -5.74 12.59
C GLU A 79 -7.36 -4.65 12.73
N ARG A 80 -7.91 -4.21 11.59
CA ARG A 80 -9.18 -3.50 11.59
C ARG A 80 -10.18 -4.62 11.64
N ASP A 81 -10.85 -4.78 12.78
CA ASP A 81 -12.14 -5.46 12.79
C ASP A 81 -12.94 -4.89 11.61
N ASP A 82 -13.18 -5.72 10.60
CA ASP A 82 -14.11 -5.37 9.53
C ASP A 82 -15.43 -5.03 10.25
N PRO A 83 -16.07 -3.87 9.98
CA PRO A 83 -17.42 -3.67 10.46
C PRO A 83 -18.27 -4.77 9.83
N ALA A 84 -18.67 -5.74 10.66
CA ALA A 84 -19.64 -6.75 10.27
C ALA A 84 -20.91 -6.04 9.76
N PRO A 85 -21.52 -6.53 8.66
CA PRO A 85 -22.70 -5.92 8.05
C PRO A 85 -23.90 -5.85 9.00
#